data_AF-A0AB40CRJ1-F1
#
_entry.id   AF-A0AB40CRJ1-F1
#
_cell.length_a   1.000
_cell.length_b   1.000
_cell.length_c   1.000
_cell.angle_alpha   90.00
_cell.angle_beta   90.00
_cell.angle_gamma   90.00
#
_symmetry.space_group_name_H-M   'P 1'
#
loop_
_entity.id
_entity.type
_entity.pdbx_description
1 polymer ?
#
loop_
_entity_poly.entity_id
_entity_poly.type
_entity_poly.pdbx_seq_one_letter_code
_entity_poly.pdbx_strand_id
1 'polypeptide(L)'
;MGEQRRKKEIHLFYCAESEDLARKVADKSDAIHLQSISWRSFDDGFPNLFINNAHDIRGQHVAFLASFSSPGVIFEQISAIFALPKLFIASFTLVLPFFPTGSFERMEEEGDVATAFTMARILSMIPKSRGGPTSLVIYDIHALQERFYFGDDVLPCFETGIPLSL
;
A
#
# COMPACT_ATOMS: atom_id res chain seq x y z
N MET A 1 -24.18 10.74 27.92
CA MET A 1 -23.29 9.56 28.01
C MET A 1 -22.56 9.46 26.69
N GLY A 2 -21.31 9.91 26.63
CA GLY A 2 -20.53 9.87 25.39
C GLY A 2 -20.17 8.43 25.04
N GLU A 3 -20.51 7.98 23.84
CA GLU A 3 -19.98 6.72 23.30
C GLU A 3 -18.45 6.79 23.34
N GLN A 4 -17.85 5.92 24.13
CA GLN A 4 -16.42 5.71 24.13
C GLN A 4 -16.08 5.11 22.77
N ARG A 5 -15.67 5.97 21.82
CA ARG A 5 -15.39 5.61 20.43
C ARG A 5 -14.37 4.48 20.44
N ARG A 6 -14.83 3.24 20.18
CA ARG A 6 -13.97 2.05 20.16
C ARG A 6 -12.79 2.35 19.24
N LYS A 7 -11.57 2.15 19.76
CA LYS A 7 -10.34 2.37 18.99
C LYS A 7 -10.41 1.45 17.76
N LYS A 8 -10.24 2.00 16.56
CA LYS A 8 -10.31 1.22 15.32
C LYS A 8 -9.12 0.27 15.28
N GLU A 9 -9.39 -1.02 15.28
CA GLU A 9 -8.38 -2.07 15.08
C GLU A 9 -7.98 -2.12 13.60
N ILE A 10 -6.69 -2.33 13.34
CA ILE A 10 -6.09 -2.36 12.01
C ILE A 10 -5.36 -3.68 11.84
N HIS A 11 -5.72 -4.43 10.81
CA HIS A 11 -4.98 -5.60 10.38
C HIS A 11 -3.90 -5.18 9.39
N LEU A 12 -2.64 -5.22 9.81
CA LEU A 12 -1.50 -4.75 9.02
C LEU A 12 -0.81 -5.94 8.33
N PHE A 13 -0.99 -6.05 7.02
CA PHE A 13 -0.19 -6.92 6.16
C PHE A 13 1.10 -6.20 5.75
N TYR A 14 2.13 -6.99 5.45
CA TYR A 14 3.43 -6.48 5.04
C TYR A 14 4.12 -7.48 4.11
N CYS A 15 5.05 -6.99 3.31
CA CYS A 15 5.99 -7.83 2.55
C CYS A 15 7.16 -8.26 3.43
N ALA A 16 7.88 -9.33 3.02
CA ALA A 16 9.00 -9.87 3.79
C ALA A 16 10.08 -8.83 4.13
N GLU A 17 10.41 -7.95 3.18
CA GLU A 17 11.41 -6.89 3.37
C GLU A 17 11.00 -5.82 4.40
N SER A 18 9.68 -5.68 4.65
CA SER A 18 9.13 -4.66 5.56
C SER A 18 8.83 -5.21 6.95
N GLU A 19 9.20 -6.45 7.28
CA GLU A 19 8.84 -7.09 8.55
C GLU A 19 9.32 -6.29 9.76
N ASP A 20 10.59 -5.87 9.76
CA ASP A 20 11.16 -5.08 10.87
C ASP A 20 10.43 -3.75 11.06
N LEU A 21 10.05 -3.09 9.96
CA LEU A 21 9.29 -1.85 10.01
C LEU A 21 7.85 -2.12 10.50
N ALA A 22 7.21 -3.18 10.03
CA ALA A 22 5.87 -3.57 10.45
C ALA A 22 5.80 -3.84 11.95
N ARG A 23 6.80 -4.56 12.51
CA ARG A 23 6.91 -4.80 13.96
C ARG A 23 7.04 -3.50 14.73
N LYS A 24 7.95 -2.62 14.31
CA LYS A 24 8.11 -1.29 14.94
C LYS A 24 6.83 -0.45 14.89
N VAL A 25 6.06 -0.53 13.80
CA VAL A 25 4.76 0.16 13.68
C VAL A 25 3.73 -0.44 14.63
N ALA A 26 3.63 -1.76 14.70
CA ALA A 26 2.70 -2.45 15.61
C ALA A 26 3.01 -2.15 17.08
N ASP A 27 4.29 -2.08 17.46
CA ASP A 27 4.73 -1.75 18.83
C ASP A 27 4.33 -0.33 19.27
N LYS A 28 3.93 0.56 18.35
CA LYS A 28 3.45 1.91 18.70
C LYS A 28 1.98 1.94 19.11
N SER A 29 1.20 0.89 18.85
CA SER A 29 -0.23 0.87 19.17
C SER A 29 -0.80 -0.54 19.25
N ASP A 30 -1.40 -0.86 20.39
CA ASP A 30 -2.11 -2.14 20.62
C ASP A 30 -3.30 -2.39 19.68
N ALA A 31 -3.71 -1.39 18.90
CA ALA A 31 -4.77 -1.52 17.89
C ALA A 31 -4.27 -2.06 16.54
N ILE A 32 -2.97 -2.33 16.39
CA ILE A 32 -2.39 -2.83 15.14
C ILE A 32 -2.05 -4.31 15.30
N HIS A 33 -2.67 -5.14 14.47
CA HIS A 33 -2.51 -6.58 14.48
C HIS A 33 -1.83 -7.02 13.19
N LEU A 34 -0.60 -7.52 13.32
CA LEU A 34 0.16 -8.03 12.18
C LEU A 34 -0.53 -9.24 11.54
N GLN A 35 -0.59 -9.24 10.21
CA GLN A 35 -1.08 -10.33 9.39
C GLN A 35 -0.01 -10.74 8.38
N SER A 36 -0.10 -11.96 7.86
CA SER A 36 0.89 -12.52 6.96
C SER A 36 0.31 -12.90 5.60
N ILE A 37 1.19 -12.91 4.60
CA ILE A 37 0.95 -13.51 3.30
C ILE A 37 2.03 -14.58 3.11
N SER A 38 1.64 -15.74 2.61
CA SER A 38 2.60 -16.74 2.16
C SER A 38 3.07 -16.34 0.76
N TRP A 39 4.31 -15.86 0.66
CA TRP A 39 4.98 -15.48 -0.58
C TRP A 39 5.72 -16.70 -1.13
N ARG A 40 5.12 -17.40 -2.11
CA ARG A 40 5.73 -18.57 -2.76
C ARG A 40 5.80 -18.31 -4.26
N SER A 41 6.48 -19.19 -4.98
CA SER A 41 6.55 -19.20 -6.44
C SER A 41 6.16 -20.56 -6.98
N PHE A 42 5.62 -20.59 -8.20
CA PHE A 42 5.50 -21.80 -8.99
C PHE A 42 6.85 -22.21 -9.60
N ASP A 43 6.94 -23.41 -10.16
CA ASP A 43 8.18 -23.95 -10.76
C ASP A 43 8.69 -23.11 -11.94
N ASP A 44 7.82 -22.34 -12.60
CA ASP A 44 8.15 -21.41 -13.68
C ASP A 44 8.59 -20.01 -13.19
N GLY A 45 8.64 -19.81 -11.86
CA GLY A 45 9.06 -18.56 -11.23
C GLY A 45 7.95 -17.52 -11.04
N PHE A 46 6.71 -17.79 -11.48
CA PHE A 46 5.60 -16.85 -11.24
C PHE A 46 5.10 -16.90 -9.79
N PRO A 47 4.51 -15.81 -9.26
CA PRO A 47 4.04 -15.75 -7.89
C PRO A 47 2.89 -16.73 -7.59
N ASN A 48 2.99 -17.41 -6.44
CA ASN A 48 1.95 -18.23 -5.84
C ASN A 48 1.66 -17.71 -4.42
N LEU A 49 0.78 -16.72 -4.35
CA LEU A 49 0.52 -15.96 -3.13
C LEU A 49 -0.70 -16.50 -2.38
N PHE A 50 -0.62 -16.54 -1.05
CA PHE A 50 -1.76 -16.91 -0.21
C PHE A 50 -1.93 -15.94 0.97
N ILE A 51 -3.05 -15.24 1.01
CA ILE A 51 -3.40 -14.32 2.11
C ILE A 51 -3.88 -15.16 3.30
N ASN A 52 -3.09 -15.20 4.38
CA ASN A 52 -3.43 -15.96 5.57
C ASN A 52 -4.61 -15.28 6.30
N ASN A 53 -5.48 -16.10 6.92
CA ASN A 53 -6.62 -15.62 7.73
C ASN A 53 -7.58 -14.68 6.99
N ALA A 54 -7.72 -14.83 5.66
CA ALA A 54 -8.56 -13.96 4.82
C ALA A 54 -10.04 -13.89 5.24
N HIS A 55 -10.56 -14.87 5.97
CA HIS A 55 -11.92 -14.85 6.52
C HIS A 55 -12.06 -13.91 7.71
N ASP A 56 -11.01 -13.75 8.52
CA ASP A 56 -11.05 -13.04 9.79
C ASP A 56 -11.02 -11.52 9.59
N ILE A 57 -10.52 -11.06 8.45
CA ILE A 57 -10.42 -9.63 8.10
C ILE A 57 -11.71 -9.06 7.48
N ARG A 58 -12.75 -9.87 7.27
CA ARG A 58 -14.01 -9.40 6.68
C ARG A 58 -14.66 -8.34 7.58
N GLY A 59 -15.02 -7.21 6.99
CA GLY A 59 -15.57 -6.07 7.73
C GLY A 59 -14.56 -5.34 8.62
N GLN A 60 -13.26 -5.68 8.55
CA GLN A 60 -12.21 -5.04 9.32
C GLN A 60 -11.49 -3.95 8.52
N HIS A 61 -10.77 -3.08 9.22
CA HIS A 61 -9.86 -2.13 8.59
C HIS A 61 -8.53 -2.80 8.32
N VAL A 62 -8.06 -2.74 7.07
CA VAL A 62 -6.83 -3.40 6.64
C VAL A 62 -5.87 -2.37 6.10
N ALA A 63 -4.60 -2.52 6.47
CA ALA A 63 -3.50 -1.78 5.90
C ALA A 63 -2.48 -2.74 5.27
N PHE A 64 -1.78 -2.29 4.23
CA PHE A 64 -0.66 -3.01 3.64
C PHE A 64 0.58 -2.11 3.65
N LEU A 65 1.66 -2.55 4.29
CA LEU A 65 2.96 -1.90 4.26
C LEU A 65 3.80 -2.50 3.12
N ALA A 66 3.93 -1.74 2.04
CA ALA A 66 4.63 -2.15 0.83
C ALA A 66 6.12 -1.80 0.87
N SER A 67 6.91 -2.53 0.08
CA SER A 67 8.30 -2.20 -0.27
C SER A 67 8.51 -2.49 -1.74
N PHE A 68 8.54 -1.47 -2.59
CA PHE A 68 8.71 -1.64 -4.03
C PHE A 68 10.20 -1.61 -4.42
N SER A 69 10.95 -2.60 -3.96
CA SER A 69 12.41 -2.69 -4.11
C SER A 69 12.89 -3.12 -5.50
N SER A 70 12.08 -3.90 -6.22
CA SER A 70 12.41 -4.42 -7.55
C SER A 70 11.15 -4.72 -8.38
N PRO A 71 11.25 -4.82 -9.73
CA PRO A 71 10.11 -5.15 -10.58
C PRO A 71 9.38 -6.45 -10.22
N GLY A 72 10.11 -7.50 -9.84
CA GLY A 72 9.52 -8.77 -9.42
C GLY A 72 8.72 -8.63 -8.13
N VAL A 73 9.30 -7.97 -7.12
CA VAL A 73 8.66 -7.69 -5.83
C VAL A 73 7.43 -6.79 -5.99
N ILE A 74 7.49 -5.81 -6.90
CA ILE A 74 6.34 -4.97 -7.26
C ILE A 74 5.19 -5.82 -7.79
N PHE A 75 5.44 -6.72 -8.74
CA PHE A 75 4.39 -7.54 -9.34
C PHE A 75 3.69 -8.45 -8.31
N GLU A 76 4.47 -9.07 -7.42
CA GLU A 76 3.96 -9.87 -6.31
C GLU A 76 3.07 -9.03 -5.37
N GLN A 77 3.58 -7.88 -4.92
CA GLN A 77 2.85 -7.05 -3.97
C GLN A 77 1.60 -6.43 -4.58
N ILE A 78 1.65 -5.97 -5.84
CA ILE A 78 0.47 -5.45 -6.55
C ILE A 78 -0.62 -6.52 -6.64
N SER A 79 -0.26 -7.78 -6.86
CA SER A 79 -1.21 -8.90 -6.89
C SER A 79 -1.95 -9.04 -5.55
N ALA A 80 -1.24 -8.96 -4.42
CA ALA A 80 -1.85 -8.98 -3.10
C ALA A 80 -2.68 -7.72 -2.80
N ILE A 81 -2.16 -6.54 -3.13
CA ILE A 81 -2.81 -5.23 -2.97
C ILE A 81 -4.14 -5.18 -3.72
N PHE A 82 -4.23 -5.78 -4.91
CA PHE A 82 -5.48 -5.84 -5.68
C PHE A 82 -6.46 -6.88 -5.13
N ALA A 83 -5.99 -7.90 -4.42
CA ALA A 83 -6.83 -8.94 -3.84
C ALA A 83 -7.48 -8.48 -2.51
N LEU A 84 -6.71 -7.83 -1.62
CA LEU A 84 -7.13 -7.49 -0.26
C LEU A 84 -8.47 -6.70 -0.18
N PRO A 85 -8.69 -5.61 -0.95
CA PRO A 85 -9.96 -4.87 -0.94
C PRO A 85 -11.18 -5.72 -1.29
N LYS A 86 -10.99 -6.76 -2.13
CA LYS A 86 -12.07 -7.64 -2.58
C LYS A 86 -12.47 -8.68 -1.54
N LEU A 87 -11.73 -8.79 -0.42
CA LEU A 87 -12.04 -9.70 0.68
C LEU A 87 -13.10 -9.14 1.65
N PHE A 88 -13.99 -8.28 1.17
CA PHE A 88 -15.09 -7.68 1.93
C PHE A 88 -14.65 -6.90 3.19
N ILE A 89 -13.44 -6.33 3.14
CA ILE A 89 -12.89 -5.50 4.21
C ILE A 89 -13.62 -4.14 4.29
N ALA A 90 -13.64 -3.52 5.46
CA ALA A 90 -14.34 -2.25 5.68
C ALA A 90 -13.59 -1.06 5.07
N SER A 91 -12.27 -1.01 5.18
CA SER A 91 -11.45 0.00 4.50
C SER A 91 -10.07 -0.56 4.17
N PHE A 92 -9.44 0.01 3.15
CA PHE A 92 -8.08 -0.34 2.76
C PHE A 92 -7.16 0.88 2.74
N THR A 93 -5.99 0.73 3.35
CA THR A 93 -4.90 1.71 3.29
C THR A 93 -3.64 1.04 2.77
N LEU A 94 -3.10 1.53 1.66
CA LEU A 94 -1.76 1.17 1.20
C LEU A 94 -0.77 2.18 1.75
N VAL A 95 0.25 1.72 2.46
CA VAL A 95 1.37 2.53 2.93
C VAL A 95 2.58 2.19 2.10
N LEU A 96 3.14 3.20 1.43
CA LEU A 96 4.31 3.09 0.58
C LEU A 96 5.41 4.00 1.14
N PRO A 97 6.39 3.45 1.87
CA PRO A 97 7.49 4.22 2.47
C PRO A 97 8.41 4.90 1.44
N PHE A 98 8.44 4.42 0.20
CA PHE A 98 9.26 4.97 -0.87
C PHE A 98 8.62 4.73 -2.24
N PHE A 99 8.51 5.77 -3.06
CA PHE A 99 7.97 5.69 -4.42
C PHE A 99 9.11 5.46 -5.44
N PRO A 100 9.30 4.23 -5.96
CA PRO A 100 10.53 3.82 -6.64
C PRO A 100 10.80 4.51 -7.97
N THR A 101 9.76 5.05 -8.60
CA THR A 101 9.81 5.66 -9.92
C THR A 101 9.85 7.18 -9.88
N GLY A 102 9.95 7.79 -8.69
CA GLY A 102 9.86 9.26 -8.53
C GLY A 102 10.92 10.05 -9.30
N SER A 103 12.07 9.45 -9.61
CA SER A 103 13.11 10.10 -10.41
C SER A 103 12.80 10.17 -11.91
N PHE A 104 11.81 9.41 -12.40
CA PHE A 104 11.40 9.33 -13.82
C PHE A 104 10.03 9.97 -14.05
N GLU A 105 9.81 11.13 -13.42
CA GLU A 105 8.57 11.91 -13.50
C GLU A 105 8.55 12.86 -14.71
N ARG A 106 9.72 13.31 -15.21
CA ARG A 106 9.81 14.30 -16.29
C ARG A 106 10.11 13.61 -17.61
N MET A 107 9.30 13.91 -18.62
CA MET A 107 9.63 13.62 -20.02
C MET A 107 10.44 14.81 -20.52
N GLU A 108 11.71 14.60 -20.83
CA GLU A 108 12.61 15.66 -21.33
C GLU A 108 12.63 15.66 -22.85
N GLU A 109 12.53 14.48 -23.47
CA GLU A 109 12.51 14.30 -24.91
C GLU A 109 11.30 13.48 -25.40
N GLU A 110 10.96 13.63 -26.67
CA GLU A 110 9.91 12.83 -27.31
C GLU A 110 10.35 11.36 -27.38
N GLY A 111 9.57 10.47 -26.76
CA GLY A 111 9.89 9.04 -26.64
C GLY A 111 10.23 8.60 -25.22
N ASP A 112 10.48 9.54 -24.29
CA ASP A 112 10.64 9.22 -22.88
C ASP A 112 9.38 8.56 -22.31
N VAL A 113 9.58 7.54 -21.48
CA VAL A 113 8.49 6.85 -20.79
C VAL A 113 8.50 7.23 -19.32
N ALA A 114 7.54 8.05 -18.91
CA ALA A 114 7.35 8.43 -17.51
C ALA A 114 6.84 7.23 -16.69
N THR A 115 7.76 6.41 -16.18
CA THR A 115 7.42 5.20 -15.40
C THR A 115 6.73 5.52 -14.08
N ALA A 116 6.97 6.72 -13.52
CA ALA A 116 6.21 7.28 -12.39
C ALA A 116 4.71 7.33 -12.67
N PHE A 117 4.35 7.84 -13.85
CA PHE A 117 2.96 7.93 -14.28
C PHE A 117 2.35 6.54 -14.47
N THR A 118 3.10 5.60 -15.04
CA THR A 118 2.66 4.19 -15.17
C THR A 118 2.37 3.57 -13.81
N MET A 119 3.26 3.73 -12.82
CA MET A 119 3.06 3.21 -11.47
C MET A 119 1.84 3.84 -10.79
N ALA A 120 1.71 5.17 -10.85
CA ALA A 120 0.55 5.87 -10.31
C ALA A 120 -0.77 5.41 -10.96
N ARG A 121 -0.79 5.11 -12.27
CA ARG A 121 -1.97 4.54 -12.95
C ARG A 121 -2.30 3.14 -12.43
N ILE A 122 -1.30 2.27 -12.25
CA ILE A 122 -1.51 0.95 -11.66
C ILE A 122 -2.10 1.07 -10.25
N LEU A 123 -1.53 1.95 -9.40
CA LEU A 123 -2.04 2.19 -8.05
C LEU A 123 -3.45 2.79 -8.05
N SER A 124 -3.78 3.61 -9.04
CA SER A 124 -5.12 4.19 -9.19
C SER A 124 -6.19 3.15 -9.55
N MET A 125 -5.80 1.99 -10.07
CA MET A 125 -6.71 0.88 -10.40
C MET A 125 -6.97 -0.05 -9.21
N ILE A 126 -6.41 0.23 -8.02
CA ILE A 126 -6.66 -0.58 -6.84
C ILE A 126 -8.18 -0.63 -6.58
N PRO A 127 -8.78 -1.83 -6.45
CA PRO A 127 -10.21 -1.96 -6.23
C PRO A 127 -10.67 -1.29 -4.94
N LYS A 128 -11.90 -0.76 -4.97
CA LYS A 128 -12.54 -0.18 -3.79
C LYS A 128 -12.89 -1.28 -2.79
N SER A 129 -12.72 -0.96 -1.51
CA SER A 129 -13.24 -1.77 -0.40
C SER A 129 -14.71 -1.43 -0.13
N ARG A 130 -15.35 -2.08 0.85
CA ARG A 130 -16.76 -1.78 1.18
C ARG A 130 -16.98 -0.34 1.64
N GLY A 131 -15.98 0.26 2.28
CA GLY A 131 -16.03 1.64 2.76
C GLY A 131 -15.62 2.68 1.73
N GLY A 132 -15.30 2.27 0.50
CA GLY A 132 -14.99 3.16 -0.61
C GLY A 132 -13.54 3.09 -1.11
N PRO A 133 -13.04 4.19 -1.70
CA PRO A 133 -11.69 4.31 -2.27
C PRO A 133 -10.58 3.88 -1.32
N THR A 134 -9.50 3.37 -1.89
CA THR A 134 -8.27 3.04 -1.15
C THR A 134 -7.53 4.31 -0.76
N SER A 135 -7.11 4.43 0.50
CA SER A 135 -6.19 5.48 0.92
C SER A 135 -4.75 5.09 0.57
N LEU A 136 -4.01 5.95 -0.12
CA LEU A 136 -2.60 5.74 -0.43
C LEU A 136 -1.76 6.68 0.42
N VAL A 137 -1.01 6.17 1.38
CA VAL A 137 -0.05 6.96 2.16
C VAL A 137 1.32 6.76 1.54
N ILE A 138 1.84 7.79 0.90
CA ILE A 138 3.12 7.74 0.18
C ILE A 138 4.10 8.69 0.87
N TYR A 139 5.25 8.14 1.27
CA TYR A 139 6.34 8.93 1.85
C TYR A 139 7.35 9.35 0.78
N ASP A 140 7.96 10.51 1.00
CA ASP A 140 9.13 11.02 0.26
C ASP A 140 8.90 11.11 -1.27
N ILE A 141 7.75 11.68 -1.64
CA ILE A 141 7.44 12.00 -3.04
C ILE A 141 8.40 13.06 -3.57
N HIS A 142 9.01 12.80 -4.73
CA HIS A 142 10.13 13.59 -5.23
C HIS A 142 9.69 14.94 -5.81
N ALA A 143 8.51 15.00 -6.42
CA ALA A 143 7.90 16.27 -6.79
C ALA A 143 6.40 16.32 -6.54
N LEU A 144 5.93 17.52 -6.18
CA LEU A 144 4.52 17.80 -5.89
C LEU A 144 3.61 17.56 -7.12
N GLN A 145 4.19 17.54 -8.32
CA GLN A 145 3.51 17.31 -9.58
C GLN A 145 3.01 15.86 -9.70
N GLU A 146 3.68 14.90 -9.06
CA GLU A 146 3.29 13.49 -9.06
C GLU A 146 1.90 13.26 -8.44
N ARG A 147 1.41 14.22 -7.64
CA ARG A 147 0.05 14.21 -7.11
C ARG A 147 -1.03 14.13 -8.18
N PHE A 148 -0.78 14.74 -9.34
CA PHE A 148 -1.71 14.76 -10.46
C PHE A 148 -1.69 13.47 -11.31
N TYR A 149 -0.80 12.52 -10.99
CA TYR A 149 -0.74 11.23 -11.69
C TYR A 149 -1.77 10.22 -11.19
N PHE A 150 -2.28 10.43 -9.97
CA PHE A 150 -3.26 9.53 -9.35
C PHE A 150 -4.67 9.89 -9.81
N GLY A 151 -5.45 8.87 -10.15
CA GLY A 151 -6.86 9.01 -10.52
C GLY A 151 -7.79 9.17 -9.32
N ASP A 152 -9.06 9.50 -9.60
CA ASP A 152 -10.07 9.84 -8.60
C ASP A 152 -10.58 8.65 -7.76
N ASP A 153 -10.19 7.42 -8.13
CA ASP A 153 -10.64 6.19 -7.46
C ASP A 153 -9.77 5.79 -6.25
N VAL A 154 -8.73 6.57 -5.97
CA VAL A 154 -7.86 6.46 -4.80
C VAL A 154 -7.73 7.79 -4.08
N LEU A 155 -7.35 7.75 -2.82
CA LEU A 155 -7.18 8.92 -1.97
C LEU A 155 -5.71 9.05 -1.57
N PRO A 156 -4.87 9.70 -2.40
CA PRO A 156 -3.46 9.85 -2.08
C PRO A 156 -3.23 10.90 -0.99
N CYS A 157 -2.37 10.53 -0.04
CA CYS A 157 -1.93 11.30 1.10
C CYS A 157 -0.40 11.25 1.10
N PHE A 158 0.23 12.40 0.95
CA PHE A 158 1.67 12.52 0.78
C PHE A 158 2.29 13.03 2.07
N GLU A 159 3.17 12.23 2.64
CA GLU A 159 3.81 12.47 3.93
C GLU A 159 5.33 12.61 3.75
N THR A 160 6.01 13.24 4.71
CA THR A 160 7.48 13.38 4.71
C THR A 160 8.07 12.57 5.86
N GLY A 161 9.09 11.75 5.59
CA GLY A 161 9.78 10.96 6.63
C GLY A 161 10.67 11.79 7.56
N ILE A 162 10.96 13.03 7.18
CA ILE A 162 11.70 14.00 8.00
C ILE A 162 10.74 14.54 9.06
N PRO A 163 11.10 14.57 10.37
CA PRO A 163 10.35 15.34 11.34
C PRO A 163 10.29 16.78 10.82
N LEU A 164 9.09 17.34 10.66
CA LEU A 164 8.93 18.78 10.50
C LEU A 164 9.54 19.41 11.76
N SER A 165 10.81 19.80 11.69
CA SER A 165 11.42 20.70 12.65
C SER A 165 10.72 22.04 12.49
N LEU A 166 9.64 22.21 13.25
CA LEU A 166 9.12 23.50 13.68
C LEU A 166 10.13 24.17 14.62
#